data_AF-F1YFN9-F1
#
_entry.id   AF-F1YFN9-F1
#
_cell.length_a   1.000
_cell.length_b   1.000
_cell.length_c   1.000
_cell.angle_alpha   90.00
_cell.angle_beta   90.00
_cell.angle_gamma   90.00
#
_symmetry.space_group_name_H-M   'P 1'
#
loop_
_entity.id
_entity.type
_entity.pdbx_description
1 polymer ?
#
loop_
_entity_poly.entity_id
_entity_poly.type
_entity_poly.pdbx_seq_one_letter_code
_entity_poly.pdbx_strand_id
1 'polypeptide(L)'
;MIVGARIPIPSNRQVNPMNHGHAPTLADLADRSGVDVLDHLDTQVRVPVIAGLQAQGDLIVIPEDLVPQVRPYSQSIRLNVAGSGIELLRSESGGNPHTLVSDPGTCFWYPSVNDLIRLSLGFLETQVSAYLIHPEHGATGMAPGRYLIRRQRERNGSSGTADRFVYD
;
A
#
# COMPACT_ATOMS: atom_id res chain seq x y z
N MET A 1 -35.30 39.06 -34.72
CA MET A 1 -33.84 38.87 -34.64
C MET A 1 -33.55 38.15 -33.33
N ILE A 2 -33.44 36.82 -33.36
CA ILE A 2 -33.22 35.99 -32.15
C ILE A 2 -31.86 35.31 -32.34
N VAL A 3 -30.93 35.60 -31.43
CA VAL A 3 -29.55 35.08 -31.44
C VAL A 3 -29.56 33.73 -30.71
N GLY A 4 -29.20 32.66 -31.42
CA GLY A 4 -29.05 31.32 -30.85
C GLY A 4 -27.73 31.18 -30.10
N ALA A 5 -27.79 31.10 -28.77
CA ALA A 5 -26.64 30.74 -27.94
C ALA A 5 -26.42 29.22 -28.00
N ARG A 6 -25.27 28.79 -28.56
CA ARG A 6 -24.79 27.40 -28.46
C ARG A 6 -24.14 27.20 -27.10
N ILE A 7 -24.73 26.31 -26.31
CA ILE A 7 -24.15 25.81 -25.05
C ILE A 7 -23.00 24.86 -25.40
N PRO A 8 -21.78 25.03 -24.84
CA PRO A 8 -20.71 24.06 -25.03
C PRO A 8 -21.02 22.77 -24.25
N ILE A 9 -21.00 21.65 -24.96
CA ILE A 9 -21.09 20.30 -24.39
C ILE A 9 -19.74 20.03 -23.69
N PRO A 10 -19.69 19.69 -22.39
CA PRO A 10 -18.44 19.34 -21.75
C PRO A 10 -17.85 18.09 -22.42
N SER A 11 -16.59 18.20 -22.82
CA SER A 11 -15.81 17.12 -23.42
C SER A 11 -15.86 15.88 -22.54
N ASN A 12 -16.30 14.78 -23.15
CA ASN A 12 -16.34 13.43 -22.59
C ASN A 12 -14.99 13.09 -21.96
N ARG A 13 -14.86 13.25 -20.63
CA ARG A 13 -13.73 12.69 -19.87
C ARG A 13 -13.88 11.18 -20.05
N GLN A 14 -13.07 10.61 -20.94
CA GLN A 14 -12.98 9.17 -21.16
C GLN A 14 -12.78 8.53 -19.79
N VAL A 15 -13.86 7.93 -19.29
CA VAL A 15 -13.77 6.99 -18.18
C VAL A 15 -12.99 5.82 -18.77
N ASN A 16 -11.73 5.68 -18.36
CA ASN A 16 -10.88 4.60 -18.83
C ASN A 16 -11.61 3.28 -18.61
N PRO A 17 -11.78 2.44 -19.65
CA PRO A 17 -12.44 1.16 -19.48
C PRO A 17 -11.63 0.34 -18.47
N MET A 18 -12.29 -0.04 -17.38
CA MET A 18 -11.77 -0.93 -16.34
C MET A 18 -11.13 -2.16 -17.01
N ASN A 19 -9.81 -2.24 -16.95
CA ASN A 19 -9.03 -3.27 -17.61
C ASN A 19 -9.16 -4.57 -16.81
N HIS A 20 -10.14 -5.40 -17.19
CA HIS A 20 -10.20 -6.79 -16.72
C HIS A 20 -9.10 -7.60 -17.43
N GLY A 21 -8.00 -7.91 -16.71
CA GLY A 21 -7.15 -9.05 -17.05
C GLY A 21 -5.64 -8.85 -17.03
N HIS A 22 -5.10 -7.68 -16.70
CA HIS A 22 -3.65 -7.48 -16.63
C HIS A 22 -3.24 -6.73 -15.35
N ALA A 23 -2.22 -7.26 -14.66
CA ALA A 23 -1.64 -6.59 -13.50
C ALA A 23 -1.21 -5.16 -13.86
N PRO A 24 -1.52 -4.15 -13.02
CA PRO A 24 -1.21 -2.76 -13.30
C PRO A 24 0.30 -2.54 -13.40
N THR A 25 0.70 -1.53 -14.17
CA THR A 25 2.05 -0.99 -14.12
C THR A 25 2.23 -0.06 -12.93
N LEU A 26 3.48 0.30 -12.62
CA LEU A 26 3.74 1.30 -11.59
C LEU A 26 3.12 2.66 -11.94
N ALA A 27 3.13 3.04 -13.22
CA ALA A 27 2.46 4.25 -13.71
C ALA A 27 0.95 4.20 -13.45
N ASP A 28 0.28 3.08 -13.75
CA ASP A 28 -1.16 2.93 -13.50
C ASP A 28 -1.51 3.12 -12.02
N LEU A 29 -0.65 2.62 -11.12
CA LEU A 29 -0.82 2.78 -9.68
C LEU A 29 -0.59 4.22 -9.21
N ALA A 30 0.47 4.87 -9.71
CA ALA A 30 0.78 6.26 -9.39
C ALA A 30 -0.36 7.18 -9.82
N ASP A 31 -0.83 7.06 -11.08
CA ASP A 31 -1.93 7.85 -11.63
C ASP A 31 -3.23 7.67 -10.83
N ARG A 32 -3.55 6.44 -10.43
CA ARG A 32 -4.76 6.12 -9.68
C ARG A 32 -4.74 6.66 -8.25
N SER A 33 -3.57 6.64 -7.61
CA SER A 33 -3.42 6.94 -6.18
C SER A 33 -2.96 8.38 -5.90
N GLY A 34 -2.36 9.04 -6.89
CA GLY A 34 -1.70 10.33 -6.71
C GLY A 34 -0.37 10.22 -5.93
N VAL A 35 0.20 9.02 -5.80
CA VAL A 35 1.50 8.80 -5.17
C VAL A 35 2.58 8.91 -6.24
N ASP A 36 3.40 9.95 -6.12
CA ASP A 36 4.56 10.13 -6.99
C ASP A 36 5.67 9.13 -6.66
N VAL A 37 6.40 8.70 -7.68
CA VAL A 37 7.56 7.83 -7.56
C VAL A 37 8.76 8.49 -8.21
N LEU A 38 9.97 8.13 -7.78
CA LEU A 38 11.17 8.78 -8.29
C LEU A 38 11.46 8.41 -9.76
N ASP A 39 11.90 9.41 -10.53
CA ASP A 39 12.07 9.34 -12.00
C ASP A 39 13.01 8.23 -12.50
N HIS A 40 13.88 7.70 -11.63
CA HIS A 40 14.81 6.64 -12.00
C HIS A 40 14.17 5.24 -12.00
N LEU A 41 12.94 5.10 -11.51
CA LEU A 41 12.19 3.84 -11.54
C LEU A 41 11.57 3.62 -12.91
N ASP A 42 11.61 2.37 -13.40
CA ASP A 42 10.86 1.99 -14.59
C ASP A 42 9.36 1.95 -14.26
N THR A 43 8.61 2.93 -14.75
CA THR A 43 7.18 3.06 -14.45
C THR A 43 6.28 2.16 -15.31
N GLN A 44 6.82 1.60 -16.39
CA GLN A 44 6.08 0.73 -17.31
C GLN A 44 6.16 -0.75 -16.92
N VAL A 45 6.97 -1.09 -15.91
CA VAL A 45 7.03 -2.43 -15.36
C VAL A 45 5.69 -2.81 -14.72
N ARG A 46 5.24 -4.05 -14.95
CA ARG A 46 4.09 -4.61 -14.25
C ARG A 46 4.44 -4.85 -12.79
N VAL A 47 3.53 -4.46 -11.91
CA VAL A 47 3.71 -4.64 -10.48
C VAL A 47 3.49 -6.12 -10.12
N PRO A 48 4.49 -6.79 -9.52
CA PRO A 48 4.34 -8.19 -9.14
C PRO A 48 3.33 -8.32 -8.00
N VAL A 49 2.49 -9.36 -8.04
CA VAL A 49 1.55 -9.70 -6.97
C VAL A 49 2.04 -10.96 -6.27
N ILE A 50 2.31 -10.85 -4.97
CA ILE A 50 2.92 -11.89 -4.15
C ILE A 50 1.94 -12.31 -3.05
N ALA A 51 1.74 -13.62 -2.89
CA ALA A 51 0.91 -14.18 -1.81
C ALA A 51 1.74 -14.55 -0.56
N GLY A 52 3.07 -14.58 -0.69
CA GLY A 52 4.00 -14.98 0.37
C GLY A 52 4.58 -13.81 1.15
N LEU A 53 5.56 -14.14 1.99
CA LEU A 53 6.38 -13.18 2.72
C LEU A 53 7.13 -12.25 1.74
N GLN A 54 7.05 -10.94 1.98
CA GLN A 54 7.77 -9.94 1.17
C GLN A 54 8.20 -8.75 2.03
N ALA A 55 9.21 -8.03 1.56
CA ALA A 55 9.72 -6.81 2.18
C ALA A 55 9.79 -5.68 1.15
N GLN A 56 9.52 -4.46 1.59
CA GLN A 56 9.62 -3.24 0.78
C GLN A 56 10.04 -2.10 1.70
N GLY A 57 11.20 -1.50 1.43
CA GLY A 57 11.80 -0.51 2.32
C GLY A 57 11.91 -1.06 3.75
N ASP A 58 11.38 -0.30 4.69
CA ASP A 58 11.33 -0.62 6.12
C ASP A 58 10.11 -1.45 6.53
N LEU A 59 9.32 -1.98 5.58
CA LEU A 59 8.16 -2.82 5.85
C LEU A 59 8.39 -4.28 5.49
N ILE A 60 7.73 -5.15 6.26
CA ILE A 60 7.53 -6.57 5.91
C ILE A 60 6.04 -6.85 5.88
N VAL A 61 5.59 -7.50 4.81
CA VAL A 61 4.25 -8.07 4.67
C VAL A 61 4.32 -9.56 4.94
N ILE A 62 3.54 -10.02 5.91
CA ILE A 62 3.57 -11.39 6.42
C ILE A 62 2.17 -12.00 6.27
N PRO A 63 1.99 -13.10 5.54
CA PRO A 63 0.76 -13.89 5.60
C PRO A 63 0.34 -14.20 7.04
N GLU A 64 -0.95 -14.00 7.39
CA GLU A 64 -1.44 -14.12 8.78
C GLU A 64 -1.18 -15.51 9.39
N ASP A 65 -1.21 -16.57 8.58
CA ASP A 65 -0.96 -17.94 9.00
C ASP A 65 0.46 -18.18 9.53
N LEU A 66 1.43 -17.33 9.16
CA LEU A 66 2.80 -17.36 9.69
C LEU A 66 2.98 -16.61 11.01
N VAL A 67 1.95 -15.88 11.48
CA VAL A 67 1.97 -15.09 12.72
C VAL A 67 0.74 -15.38 13.60
N PRO A 68 0.53 -16.66 14.00
CA PRO A 68 -0.65 -17.07 14.78
C PRO A 68 -0.71 -16.45 16.20
N GLN A 69 0.30 -15.71 16.64
CA GLN A 69 0.33 -15.01 17.92
C GLN A 69 -0.15 -13.55 17.84
N VAL A 70 -0.23 -12.95 16.64
CA VAL A 70 -0.68 -11.56 16.47
C VAL A 70 -2.14 -11.56 16.05
N ARG A 71 -2.96 -10.72 16.67
CA ARG A 71 -4.40 -10.62 16.37
C ARG A 71 -4.83 -9.17 16.23
N PRO A 72 -5.80 -8.87 15.33
CA PRO A 72 -6.49 -7.60 15.37
C PRO A 72 -7.11 -7.38 16.76
N TYR A 73 -7.11 -6.15 17.23
CA TYR A 73 -7.88 -5.79 18.43
C TYR A 73 -9.37 -6.01 18.13
N SER A 74 -10.13 -6.62 19.05
CA SER A 74 -11.53 -7.00 18.79
C SER A 74 -12.46 -5.82 18.47
N GLN A 75 -12.08 -4.62 18.91
CA GLN A 75 -12.77 -3.36 18.62
C GLN A 75 -11.98 -2.47 17.65
N SER A 76 -11.04 -3.04 16.88
CA SER A 76 -10.29 -2.26 15.90
C SER A 76 -11.27 -1.64 14.90
N ILE A 77 -11.10 -0.34 14.67
CA ILE A 77 -11.69 0.28 13.48
C ILE A 77 -11.17 -0.45 12.24
N ARG A 78 -12.02 -0.56 11.22
CA ARG A 78 -11.61 -1.01 9.89
C ARG A 78 -11.73 0.15 8.93
N LEU A 79 -10.69 0.37 8.13
CA LEU A 79 -10.64 1.42 7.13
C LEU A 79 -10.73 0.78 5.75
N ASN A 80 -11.58 1.31 4.88
CA ASN A 80 -11.60 0.86 3.48
C ASN A 80 -10.34 1.36 2.78
N VAL A 81 -9.57 0.45 2.22
CA VAL A 81 -8.41 0.78 1.38
C VAL A 81 -8.93 1.09 -0.01
N ALA A 82 -9.28 2.34 -0.28
CA ALA A 82 -9.70 2.76 -1.62
C ALA A 82 -8.50 3.02 -2.55
N GLY A 83 -8.78 3.32 -3.82
CA GLY A 83 -7.75 3.68 -4.80
C GLY A 83 -6.89 4.90 -4.44
N SER A 84 -7.41 5.83 -3.62
CA SER A 84 -6.68 7.00 -3.11
C SER A 84 -5.63 6.66 -2.03
N GLY A 85 -5.68 5.44 -1.50
CA GLY A 85 -4.68 4.92 -0.58
C GLY A 85 -4.82 5.32 0.89
N ILE A 86 -4.08 4.59 1.73
CA ILE A 86 -3.87 4.84 3.16
C ILE A 86 -2.35 4.90 3.40
N GLU A 87 -1.85 6.00 3.94
CA GLU A 87 -0.46 6.11 4.39
C GLU A 87 -0.28 5.24 5.65
N LEU A 88 0.56 4.20 5.57
CA LEU A 88 0.83 3.29 6.68
C LEU A 88 1.97 3.78 7.57
N LEU A 89 3.00 4.35 6.93
CA LEU A 89 4.20 4.81 7.59
C LEU A 89 4.81 5.94 6.79
N ARG A 90 5.14 7.03 7.50
CA ARG A 90 6.00 8.09 6.97
C ARG A 90 7.44 7.77 7.32
N SER A 91 8.35 7.91 6.37
CA SER A 91 9.79 7.88 6.66
C SER A 91 10.15 8.95 7.70
N GLU A 92 11.19 8.73 8.50
CA GLU A 92 11.65 9.67 9.53
C GLU A 92 12.09 11.01 8.98
N SER A 93 12.63 11.02 7.77
CA SER A 93 13.02 12.25 7.08
C SER A 93 11.82 13.04 6.54
N GLY A 94 10.59 12.58 6.79
CA GLY A 94 9.34 13.22 6.38
C GLY A 94 9.02 13.11 4.88
N GLY A 95 9.94 12.58 4.07
CA GLY A 95 9.74 12.30 2.65
C GLY A 95 9.47 10.82 2.42
N ASN A 96 8.54 10.50 1.51
CA ASN A 96 8.29 9.16 0.97
C ASN A 96 7.49 8.20 1.89
N PRO A 97 6.16 8.38 2.00
CA PRO A 97 5.32 7.45 2.73
C PRO A 97 5.16 6.10 2.01
N HIS A 98 5.01 5.03 2.80
CA HIS A 98 4.45 3.77 2.31
C HIS A 98 2.93 3.90 2.24
N THR A 99 2.40 3.89 1.01
CA THR A 99 0.97 4.04 0.77
C THR A 99 0.36 2.72 0.34
N LEU A 100 -0.64 2.26 1.10
CA LEU A 100 -1.43 1.07 0.80
C LEU A 100 -2.63 1.46 -0.06
N VAL A 101 -2.72 0.90 -1.28
CA VAL A 101 -3.83 1.10 -2.21
C VAL A 101 -4.45 -0.26 -2.56
N SER A 102 -5.65 -0.27 -3.16
CA SER A 102 -6.23 -1.50 -3.67
C SER A 102 -6.93 -1.32 -5.00
N ASP A 103 -7.11 -2.44 -5.71
CA ASP A 103 -8.04 -2.48 -6.83
C ASP A 103 -9.49 -2.29 -6.33
N PRO A 104 -10.42 -1.82 -7.19
CA PRO A 104 -11.82 -1.67 -6.79
C PRO A 104 -12.39 -2.99 -6.24
N GLY A 105 -12.84 -2.97 -4.98
CA GLY A 105 -13.41 -4.14 -4.32
C GLY A 105 -13.33 -4.08 -2.81
N THR A 106 -13.41 -5.25 -2.17
CA THR A 106 -13.36 -5.39 -0.72
C THR A 106 -11.90 -5.45 -0.25
N CYS A 107 -11.42 -4.38 0.36
CA CYS A 107 -10.10 -4.31 0.98
C CYS A 107 -10.16 -3.46 2.25
N PHE A 108 -9.74 -4.02 3.38
CA PHE A 108 -9.83 -3.41 4.70
C PHE A 108 -8.49 -3.41 5.42
N TRP A 109 -8.18 -2.27 6.05
CA TRP A 109 -7.04 -2.07 6.92
C TRP A 109 -7.48 -1.95 8.38
N TYR A 110 -6.77 -2.66 9.27
CA TYR A 110 -7.01 -2.72 10.71
C TYR A 110 -5.74 -2.27 11.44
N PRO A 111 -5.62 -0.98 11.83
CA PRO A 111 -4.39 -0.43 12.40
C PRO A 111 -4.13 -0.88 13.85
N SER A 112 -5.14 -1.37 14.57
CA SER A 112 -5.01 -1.75 15.97
C SER A 112 -4.83 -3.25 16.12
N VAL A 113 -3.65 -3.67 16.58
CA VAL A 113 -3.27 -5.07 16.75
C VAL A 113 -2.69 -5.34 18.14
N ASN A 114 -2.93 -6.54 18.65
CA ASN A 114 -2.26 -7.05 19.83
C ASN A 114 -0.95 -7.72 19.42
N ASP A 115 0.15 -6.98 19.53
CA ASP A 115 1.50 -7.42 19.21
C ASP A 115 2.45 -7.08 20.37
N LEU A 116 3.00 -8.13 21.01
CA LEU A 116 3.90 -7.98 22.15
C LEU A 116 5.24 -7.33 21.78
N ILE A 117 5.69 -7.46 20.53
CA ILE A 117 6.96 -6.87 20.08
C ILE A 117 6.79 -5.46 19.49
N ARG A 118 5.54 -4.97 19.38
CA ARG A 118 5.18 -3.60 18.99
C ARG A 118 5.79 -3.12 17.66
N LEU A 119 5.98 -4.04 16.71
CA LEU A 119 6.47 -3.71 15.36
C LEU A 119 5.33 -3.69 14.34
N SER A 120 4.22 -4.33 14.66
CA SER A 120 3.08 -4.45 13.77
C SER A 120 2.36 -3.10 13.60
N LEU A 121 2.13 -2.72 12.34
CA LEU A 121 1.36 -1.55 11.98
C LEU A 121 -0.13 -1.85 11.88
N GLY A 122 -0.48 -3.07 11.48
CA GLY A 122 -1.87 -3.48 11.32
C GLY A 122 -2.05 -4.70 10.43
N PHE A 123 -3.30 -5.15 10.32
CA PHE A 123 -3.69 -6.19 9.38
C PHE A 123 -4.35 -5.61 8.14
N LEU A 124 -4.04 -6.22 7.01
CA LEU A 124 -4.77 -6.09 5.76
C LEU A 124 -5.65 -7.33 5.57
N GLU A 125 -6.90 -7.13 5.18
CA GLU A 125 -7.79 -8.16 4.68
C GLU A 125 -8.31 -7.74 3.31
N THR A 126 -8.07 -8.53 2.27
CA THR A 126 -8.42 -8.15 0.91
C THR A 126 -8.96 -9.33 0.10
N GLN A 127 -10.02 -9.08 -0.67
CA GLN A 127 -10.56 -10.02 -1.67
C GLN A 127 -10.07 -9.71 -3.09
N VAL A 128 -9.32 -8.62 -3.24
CA VAL A 128 -8.70 -8.15 -4.49
C VAL A 128 -7.20 -7.97 -4.29
N SER A 129 -6.47 -7.63 -5.35
CA SER A 129 -5.07 -7.25 -5.17
C SER A 129 -4.99 -5.90 -4.44
N ALA A 130 -4.12 -5.84 -3.45
CA ALA A 130 -3.70 -4.61 -2.79
C ALA A 130 -2.24 -4.33 -3.12
N TYR A 131 -1.78 -3.08 -3.02
CA TYR A 131 -0.42 -2.70 -3.39
C TYR A 131 0.17 -1.75 -2.37
N LEU A 132 1.45 -1.96 -2.04
CA LEU A 132 2.26 -1.00 -1.31
C LEU A 132 3.08 -0.20 -2.30
N ILE A 133 2.89 1.12 -2.31
CA ILE A 133 3.67 2.05 -3.13
C ILE A 133 4.63 2.79 -2.21
N HIS A 134 5.90 2.86 -2.60
CA HIS A 134 6.92 3.67 -1.95
C HIS A 134 7.70 4.44 -3.03
N PRO A 135 7.85 5.77 -2.91
CA PRO A 135 8.46 6.58 -3.97
C PRO A 135 9.85 6.11 -4.42
N GLU A 136 10.65 5.53 -3.52
CA GLU A 136 12.01 5.05 -3.83
C GLU A 136 12.07 3.58 -4.24
N HIS A 137 11.04 2.79 -3.95
CA HIS A 137 11.08 1.34 -4.15
C HIS A 137 10.04 0.84 -5.18
N GLY A 138 9.24 1.74 -5.74
CA GLY A 138 8.16 1.40 -6.65
C GLY A 138 7.00 0.77 -5.90
N ALA A 139 6.50 -0.36 -6.41
CA ALA A 139 5.37 -1.05 -5.80
C ALA A 139 5.52 -2.56 -5.76
N THR A 140 4.93 -3.16 -4.73
CA THR A 140 4.69 -4.60 -4.65
C THR A 140 3.22 -4.88 -4.33
N GLY A 141 2.68 -5.94 -4.91
CA GLY A 141 1.30 -6.35 -4.76
C GLY A 141 1.13 -7.50 -3.75
N MET A 142 -0.04 -7.55 -3.14
CA MET A 142 -0.51 -8.62 -2.26
C MET A 142 -1.72 -9.27 -2.92
N ALA A 143 -1.66 -10.60 -3.09
CA ALA A 143 -2.80 -11.37 -3.59
C ALA A 143 -3.98 -11.33 -2.58
N PRO A 144 -5.22 -11.67 -2.98
CA PRO A 144 -6.33 -11.84 -2.04
C PRO A 144 -5.95 -12.71 -0.83
N GLY A 145 -6.25 -12.23 0.38
CA GLY A 145 -5.82 -12.88 1.62
C GLY A 145 -5.81 -11.95 2.83
N ARG A 146 -5.18 -12.41 3.92
CA ARG A 146 -4.98 -11.66 5.17
C ARG A 146 -3.49 -11.59 5.50
N TYR A 147 -3.01 -10.39 5.76
CA TYR A 147 -1.59 -10.12 5.98
C TYR A 147 -1.38 -9.20 7.17
N LEU A 148 -0.36 -9.46 7.97
CA LEU A 148 0.19 -8.53 8.94
C LEU A 148 1.24 -7.66 8.23
N ILE A 149 1.11 -6.34 8.33
CA ILE A 149 2.16 -5.41 7.88
C ILE A 149 2.88 -4.89 9.12
N ARG A 150 4.21 -4.99 9.13
CA ARG A 150 5.05 -4.57 10.26
C ARG A 150 6.26 -3.78 9.82
N ARG A 151 6.83 -3.00 10.73
CA ARG A 151 8.15 -2.37 10.60
C ARG A 151 9.26 -3.42 10.65
N GLN A 152 10.34 -3.15 9.92
CA GLN A 152 11.62 -3.82 10.06
C GLN A 152 12.37 -3.29 11.29
N ARG A 153 13.24 -4.15 11.83
CA ARG A 153 14.16 -3.81 12.92
C ARG A 153 15.55 -4.20 12.48
N GLU A 154 16.48 -3.26 12.53
CA GLU A 154 17.90 -3.54 12.34
C GLU A 154 18.42 -4.20 13.62
N ARG A 155 19.24 -5.23 13.45
CA ARG A 155 19.93 -5.85 14.57
C ARG A 155 21.42 -5.59 14.36
N ASN A 156 21.95 -4.62 15.11
CA ASN A 156 23.39 -4.37 15.12
C ASN A 156 24.08 -5.58 15.74
N GLY A 157 24.70 -6.40 14.89
CA GLY A 157 25.46 -7.59 15.29
C GLY A 157 26.80 -7.21 15.92
N SER A 158 26.81 -6.69 17.14
CA SER A 158 27.99 -6.73 18.00
C SER A 158 27.59 -6.65 19.47
N SER A 159 28.27 -7.45 20.28
CA SER A 159 28.00 -7.74 21.69
C SER A 159 27.50 -6.54 22.50
N GLY A 160 26.26 -6.66 23.00
CA GLY A 160 25.82 -5.98 24.21
C GLY A 160 25.78 -4.46 24.19
N THR A 161 25.07 -3.82 23.25
CA THR A 161 24.49 -2.47 23.48
C THR A 161 23.26 -2.28 22.60
N ALA A 162 22.15 -1.88 23.24
CA ALA A 162 20.84 -1.45 22.74
C ALA A 162 20.45 -1.81 21.30
N ASP A 163 19.43 -2.67 21.15
CA ASP A 163 18.68 -2.79 19.92
C ASP A 163 18.14 -1.41 19.50
N ARG A 164 18.69 -0.85 18.42
CA ARG A 164 18.16 0.36 17.80
C ARG A 164 17.05 -0.05 16.84
N PHE A 165 15.92 0.65 16.86
CA PHE A 165 14.99 0.60 15.73
C PHE A 165 15.74 1.08 14.47
N VAL A 166 15.31 0.71 13.27
CA VAL A 166 15.89 1.21 12.01
C VAL A 166 15.59 2.70 11.90
N TYR A 167 16.26 3.55 12.68
CA TYR A 167 15.93 4.96 12.82
C TYR A 167 17.14 5.80 13.26
N ASP A 168 17.40 6.88 12.50
CA ASP A 168 17.79 8.24 12.91
C ASP A 168 17.22 9.22 11.86
#